data_AF-A0A2P6SG18-F1
#
_entry.id   AF-A0A2P6SG18-F1
#
_cell.length_a   1.000
_cell.length_b   1.000
_cell.length_c   1.000
_cell.angle_alpha   90.00
_cell.angle_beta   90.00
_cell.angle_gamma   90.00
#
_symmetry.space_group_name_H-M   'P 1'
#
loop_
_entity.id
_entity.type
_entity.pdbx_description
1 polymer ?
#
loop_
_entity_poly.entity_id
_entity_poly.type
_entity_poly.pdbx_seq_one_letter_code
_entity_poly.pdbx_strand_id
1 'polypeptide(L)'
;MGSPTTSLGTFGEVFREIRWVAVSDKITVIVGRIPETVGRILVIVGRILAKLVERTALEFAERNGLDLVTVVLPIVVGPFVCPNVPSSVYMGMAPIFGDQEQCKYLVSTYMVHIDDVASAHIFLLEHANAKGRYICSSIQTTIHDQVMEIKGYKGTNVSSMKLLNTGFKFKYGLGKMFDGAIQSCKEKGFL
;
A
#
# COMPACT_ATOMS: atom_id res chain seq x y z
N MET A 1 -1.03 32.42 -28.49
CA MET A 1 -0.38 32.03 -27.23
C MET A 1 -0.93 30.67 -26.86
N GLY A 2 -0.14 29.61 -27.06
CA GLY A 2 -0.56 28.23 -26.79
C GLY A 2 -0.22 27.83 -25.37
N SER A 3 -1.21 27.33 -24.64
CA SER A 3 -1.00 26.59 -23.39
C SER A 3 -0.69 25.12 -23.73
N PRO A 4 0.30 24.48 -23.09
CA PRO A 4 0.59 23.07 -23.34
C PRO A 4 -0.46 22.20 -22.65
N THR A 5 -1.22 21.45 -23.44
CA THR A 5 -2.02 20.32 -22.99
C THR A 5 -1.08 19.16 -22.64
N THR A 6 -0.84 18.94 -21.36
CA THR A 6 -0.16 17.73 -20.88
C THR A 6 -1.07 16.55 -21.13
N SER A 7 -0.69 15.69 -22.08
CA SER A 7 -1.39 14.46 -22.42
C SER A 7 -1.47 13.54 -21.21
N LEU A 8 -2.69 13.31 -20.73
CA LEU A 8 -3.04 12.22 -19.82
C LEU A 8 -2.81 10.91 -20.59
N GLY A 9 -1.59 10.38 -20.52
CA GLY A 9 -1.24 9.07 -21.08
C GLY A 9 -1.99 7.97 -20.32
N THR A 10 -3.04 7.45 -20.94
CA THR A 10 -3.53 6.07 -20.91
C THR A 10 -3.19 5.20 -19.68
N PHE A 11 -3.72 5.59 -18.52
CA PHE A 11 -3.90 4.69 -17.37
C PHE A 11 -4.79 3.46 -17.69
N GLY A 12 -5.60 3.53 -18.77
CA GLY A 12 -6.56 2.49 -19.13
C GLY A 12 -6.07 1.40 -20.08
N GLU A 13 -4.91 1.56 -20.74
CA GLU A 13 -4.47 0.62 -21.78
C GLU A 13 -3.65 -0.55 -21.23
N VAL A 14 -2.84 -0.32 -20.20
CA VAL A 14 -2.01 -1.36 -19.56
C VAL A 14 -2.83 -2.38 -18.75
N PHE A 15 -4.06 -2.01 -18.35
CA PHE A 15 -4.85 -2.76 -17.35
C PHE A 15 -5.95 -3.66 -17.92
N ARG A 16 -6.08 -3.81 -19.25
CA ARG A 16 -7.21 -4.56 -19.86
C ARG A 16 -7.28 -6.04 -19.47
N GLU A 17 -6.20 -6.64 -18.97
CA GLU A 17 -6.16 -8.06 -18.56
C GLU A 17 -5.93 -8.29 -17.06
N ILE A 18 -5.91 -7.23 -16.25
CA ILE A 18 -5.81 -7.38 -14.79
C ILE A 18 -7.18 -7.75 -14.23
N ARG A 19 -7.30 -8.98 -13.71
CA ARG A 19 -8.49 -9.41 -12.96
C ARG A 19 -8.30 -9.13 -11.48
N TRP A 20 -9.20 -8.33 -10.94
CA TRP A 20 -9.36 -8.19 -9.50
C TRP A 20 -10.02 -9.46 -8.96
N VAL A 21 -9.32 -10.19 -8.09
CA VAL A 21 -9.92 -11.28 -7.32
C VAL A 21 -10.03 -10.80 -5.88
N ALA A 22 -11.20 -10.30 -5.51
CA ALA A 22 -11.52 -10.02 -4.11
C ALA A 22 -11.62 -11.35 -3.36
N VAL A 23 -10.75 -11.58 -2.38
CA VAL A 23 -10.78 -12.78 -1.52
C VAL A 23 -11.63 -12.50 -0.26
N SER A 24 -11.75 -11.23 0.16
CA SER A 24 -12.72 -10.75 1.14
C SER A 24 -12.79 -9.22 1.16
N ASP A 25 -13.75 -8.63 1.88
CA ASP A 25 -13.85 -7.18 2.15
C ASP A 25 -12.58 -6.55 2.75
N LYS A 26 -11.62 -7.38 3.18
CA LYS A 26 -10.37 -6.97 3.84
C LYS A 26 -9.11 -7.35 3.04
N ILE A 27 -9.26 -8.02 1.89
CA ILE A 27 -8.14 -8.56 1.10
C ILE A 27 -8.42 -8.44 -0.39
N THR A 28 -7.61 -7.63 -1.06
CA THR A 28 -7.62 -7.47 -2.51
C THR A 28 -6.42 -8.22 -3.08
N VAL A 29 -6.66 -9.30 -3.83
CA VAL A 29 -5.63 -9.98 -4.63
C VAL A 29 -5.73 -9.45 -6.05
N ILE A 30 -4.64 -8.84 -6.53
CA ILE A 30 -4.52 -8.47 -7.94
C ILE A 30 -3.96 -9.69 -8.67
N VAL A 31 -4.62 -10.14 -9.74
CA VAL A 31 -4.05 -11.13 -10.65
C VAL A 31 -3.90 -10.45 -11.99
N GLY A 32 -2.69 -9.92 -12.24
CA GLY A 32 -2.31 -9.38 -13.53
C GLY A 32 -1.50 -10.38 -14.32
N ARG A 33 -1.88 -10.62 -15.59
CA ARG A 33 -1.03 -11.28 -16.58
C ARG A 33 -0.48 -10.18 -17.49
N ILE A 34 0.84 -10.07 -17.63
CA ILE A 34 1.44 -9.22 -18.66
C ILE A 34 1.63 -10.10 -19.90
N PRO A 35 0.99 -9.79 -21.04
CA PRO A 35 1.02 -10.65 -22.23
C PRO A 35 2.43 -10.93 -22.76
N GLU A 36 3.35 -9.97 -22.59
CA GLU A 36 4.71 -10.01 -23.12
C GLU A 36 5.73 -10.69 -22.20
N THR A 37 5.36 -10.99 -20.95
CA THR A 37 6.22 -11.74 -20.02
C THR A 37 5.53 -13.05 -19.62
N VAL A 38 6.21 -14.17 -19.84
CA VAL A 38 5.73 -15.49 -19.45
C VAL A 38 5.38 -15.52 -17.95
N GLY A 39 4.10 -15.67 -17.63
CA GLY A 39 3.62 -16.33 -16.39
C GLY A 39 3.84 -15.64 -15.03
N ARG A 40 3.87 -14.30 -14.94
CA ARG A 40 4.03 -13.60 -13.65
C ARG A 40 2.69 -13.25 -13.02
N ILE A 41 2.56 -13.46 -11.71
CA ILE A 41 1.41 -13.01 -10.91
C ILE A 41 1.93 -12.22 -9.69
N LEU A 42 1.34 -11.06 -9.43
CA LEU A 42 1.66 -10.20 -8.29
C LEU A 42 0.56 -10.30 -7.22
N VAL A 43 0.78 -11.00 -6.10
CA VAL A 43 -0.23 -11.07 -5.03
C VAL A 43 0.05 -10.04 -3.95
N ILE A 44 -0.93 -9.19 -3.69
CA ILE A 44 -0.90 -8.23 -2.58
C ILE A 44 -1.40 -8.92 -1.32
N VAL A 45 -0.65 -8.78 -0.23
CA VAL A 45 -0.99 -9.40 1.04
C VAL A 45 -1.26 -8.31 2.08
N GLY A 46 -2.55 -8.10 2.39
CA GLY A 46 -3.02 -7.15 3.41
C GLY A 46 -2.91 -7.66 4.86
N ARG A 47 -2.67 -6.73 5.80
CA ARG A 47 -2.16 -6.92 7.16
C ARG A 47 -2.89 -7.94 8.07
N ILE A 48 -4.20 -8.12 7.96
CA ILE A 48 -4.98 -8.85 8.99
C ILE A 48 -5.00 -10.38 8.78
N LEU A 49 -4.87 -10.85 7.54
CA LEU A 49 -4.86 -12.28 7.18
C LEU A 49 -3.60 -12.65 6.38
N ALA A 50 -2.57 -11.80 6.48
CA ALA A 50 -1.43 -11.78 5.60
C ALA A 50 -0.74 -13.14 5.47
N LYS A 51 -0.48 -13.82 6.60
CA LYS A 51 0.33 -15.03 6.59
C LYS A 51 -0.36 -16.23 5.92
N LEU A 52 -1.67 -16.41 6.16
CA LEU A 52 -2.41 -17.51 5.56
C LEU A 52 -2.62 -17.27 4.07
N VAL A 53 -3.01 -16.04 3.69
CA VAL A 53 -3.19 -15.67 2.28
C VAL A 53 -1.86 -15.72 1.52
N GLU A 54 -0.77 -15.22 2.11
CA GLU A 54 0.57 -15.31 1.51
C GLU A 54 0.96 -16.77 1.28
N ARG A 55 0.75 -17.65 2.27
CA ARG A 55 1.07 -19.08 2.12
C ARG A 55 0.21 -19.74 1.04
N THR A 56 -1.10 -19.50 1.04
CA THR A 56 -2.01 -20.06 0.01
C THR A 56 -1.66 -19.55 -1.38
N ALA A 57 -1.30 -18.27 -1.51
CA ALA A 57 -0.84 -17.71 -2.78
C ALA A 57 0.48 -18.33 -3.24
N LEU A 58 1.44 -18.54 -2.34
CA LEU A 58 2.71 -19.23 -2.62
C LEU A 58 2.45 -20.67 -3.10
N GLU A 59 1.65 -21.45 -2.38
CA GLU A 59 1.31 -22.82 -2.77
C GLU A 59 0.60 -22.88 -4.12
N PHE A 60 -0.31 -21.94 -4.38
CA PHE A 60 -1.00 -21.85 -5.67
C PHE A 60 -0.01 -21.50 -6.80
N ALA A 61 0.89 -20.56 -6.58
CA ALA A 61 1.88 -20.16 -7.58
C ALA A 61 2.82 -21.31 -7.93
N GLU A 62 3.33 -22.02 -6.92
CA GLU A 62 4.20 -23.21 -7.10
C GLU A 62 3.50 -24.30 -7.92
N ARG A 63 2.24 -24.64 -7.57
CA ARG A 63 1.47 -25.68 -8.27
C ARG A 63 1.18 -25.35 -9.74
N ASN A 64 1.13 -24.07 -10.09
CA ASN A 64 0.78 -23.61 -11.43
C ASN A 64 1.98 -23.08 -12.23
N GLY A 65 3.21 -23.20 -11.70
CA GLY A 65 4.42 -22.72 -12.38
C GLY A 65 4.46 -21.19 -12.57
N LEU A 66 3.86 -20.45 -11.64
CA LEU A 66 3.76 -18.99 -11.69
C LEU A 66 4.88 -18.35 -10.88
N ASP A 67 5.45 -17.26 -11.39
CA ASP A 67 6.39 -16.45 -10.61
C ASP A 67 5.60 -15.49 -9.71
N LEU A 68 5.77 -15.66 -8.39
CA LEU A 68 5.04 -14.90 -7.37
C LEU A 68 5.92 -13.84 -6.73
N VAL A 69 5.43 -12.60 -6.81
CA VAL A 69 5.93 -11.49 -6.01
C VAL A 69 4.87 -11.14 -4.97
N THR A 70 5.29 -10.97 -3.72
CA THR A 70 4.40 -10.50 -2.63
C THR A 70 4.85 -9.15 -2.11
N VAL A 71 3.91 -8.26 -1.86
CA VAL A 71 4.19 -6.94 -1.27
C VAL A 71 3.48 -6.85 0.08
N VAL A 72 4.28 -6.63 1.13
CA VAL A 72 3.80 -6.44 2.50
C VAL A 72 3.69 -4.98 2.80
N LEU A 73 2.48 -4.57 3.16
CA LEU A 73 2.11 -3.19 3.42
C LEU A 73 1.94 -2.95 4.92
N PRO A 74 2.41 -1.82 5.45
CA PRO A 74 2.09 -1.36 6.79
C PRO A 74 0.72 -0.63 6.77
N ILE A 75 0.51 0.38 7.64
CA ILE A 75 -0.69 1.22 7.53
C ILE A 75 -0.58 2.06 6.25
N VAL A 76 -1.58 1.95 5.37
CA VAL A 76 -1.66 2.75 4.16
C VAL A 76 -2.50 3.99 4.44
N VAL A 77 -1.89 5.17 4.29
CA VAL A 77 -2.51 6.47 4.56
C VAL A 77 -2.37 7.36 3.33
N GLY A 78 -3.41 8.11 2.98
CA GLY A 78 -3.40 8.97 1.80
C GLY A 78 -4.82 9.34 1.37
N PRO A 79 -4.95 10.06 0.23
CA PRO A 79 -6.25 10.37 -0.34
C PRO A 79 -6.99 9.10 -0.76
N PHE A 80 -8.33 9.17 -0.78
CA PHE A 80 -9.16 8.02 -1.14
C PHE A 80 -10.39 8.43 -1.96
N VAL A 81 -10.72 7.57 -2.93
CA VAL A 81 -11.87 7.74 -3.83
C VAL A 81 -13.14 7.04 -3.32
N CYS A 82 -12.99 6.09 -2.39
CA CYS A 82 -14.10 5.32 -1.84
C CYS A 82 -15.10 6.24 -1.10
N PRO A 83 -16.41 5.90 -1.11
CA PRO A 83 -17.42 6.71 -0.42
C PRO A 83 -17.25 6.71 1.10
N ASN A 84 -16.69 5.64 1.67
CA ASN A 84 -16.42 5.51 3.11
C ASN A 84 -14.92 5.64 3.40
N VAL A 85 -14.58 6.08 4.61
CA VAL A 85 -13.18 6.13 5.08
C VAL A 85 -12.60 4.71 5.11
N PRO A 86 -11.49 4.44 4.38
CA PRO A 86 -10.82 3.15 4.44
C PRO A 86 -10.36 2.83 5.87
N SER A 87 -10.46 1.58 6.30
CA SER A 87 -10.10 1.17 7.66
C SER A 87 -8.64 1.47 8.02
N SER A 88 -7.71 1.40 7.05
CA SER A 88 -6.30 1.78 7.25
C SER A 88 -6.13 3.28 7.47
N VAL A 89 -6.90 4.11 6.74
CA VAL A 89 -6.90 5.57 6.89
C VAL A 89 -7.52 5.95 8.23
N TYR A 90 -8.66 5.34 8.59
CA TYR A 90 -9.31 5.54 9.89
C TYR A 90 -8.35 5.22 11.05
N MET A 91 -7.68 4.06 11.00
CA MET A 91 -6.68 3.68 12.00
C MET A 91 -5.50 4.67 12.02
N GLY A 92 -4.98 5.07 10.86
CA GLY A 92 -3.88 6.04 10.79
C GLY A 92 -4.25 7.44 11.29
N MET A 93 -5.51 7.84 11.15
CA MET A 93 -6.06 9.12 11.58
C MET A 93 -6.79 9.04 12.92
N ALA A 94 -6.67 7.95 13.67
CA ALA A 94 -7.34 7.78 14.97
C ALA A 94 -7.14 8.96 15.94
N PRO A 95 -5.95 9.61 16.03
CA PRO A 95 -5.79 10.78 16.88
C PRO A 95 -6.64 11.98 16.44
N ILE A 96 -6.84 12.16 15.13
CA ILE A 96 -7.66 13.23 14.55
C ILE A 96 -9.15 12.97 14.81
N PHE A 97 -9.58 11.70 14.71
CA PHE A 97 -10.94 11.30 15.01
C PHE A 97 -11.25 11.21 16.53
N GLY A 98 -10.24 11.34 17.39
CA GLY A 98 -10.40 11.19 18.84
C GLY A 98 -10.63 9.75 19.31
N ASP A 99 -10.29 8.75 18.48
CA ASP A 99 -10.49 7.33 18.80
C ASP A 99 -9.32 6.77 19.63
N GLN A 100 -9.47 6.85 20.96
CA GLN A 100 -8.45 6.39 21.90
C GLN A 100 -8.16 4.89 21.84
N GLU A 101 -9.14 4.06 21.45
CA GLU A 101 -8.92 2.63 21.33
C GLU A 101 -8.01 2.31 20.15
N GLN A 102 -8.22 2.98 19.01
CA GLN A 102 -7.35 2.81 17.85
C GLN A 102 -5.96 3.42 18.04
N CYS A 103 -5.85 4.51 18.82
CA CYS A 103 -4.56 5.10 19.17
C CYS A 103 -3.59 4.09 19.83
N LYS A 104 -4.09 3.09 20.58
CA LYS A 104 -3.25 2.04 21.19
C LYS A 104 -2.42 1.27 20.17
N TYR A 105 -2.86 1.21 18.90
CA TYR A 105 -2.15 0.52 17.83
C TYR A 105 -1.11 1.39 17.10
N LEU A 106 -1.00 2.69 17.44
CA LEU A 106 -0.12 3.64 16.77
C LEU A 106 1.20 3.93 17.51
N VAL A 107 1.45 3.28 18.66
CA VAL A 107 2.59 3.55 19.55
C VAL A 107 3.95 3.47 18.84
N SER A 108 4.12 2.53 17.91
CA SER A 108 5.25 2.47 16.98
C SER A 108 4.74 1.84 15.69
N THR A 109 4.35 2.68 14.74
CA THR A 109 3.68 2.24 13.54
C THR A 109 4.45 2.59 12.29
N TYR A 110 4.27 1.76 11.28
CA TYR A 110 4.82 1.99 9.96
C TYR A 110 3.71 2.51 9.07
N MET A 111 4.07 3.44 8.19
CA MET A 111 3.14 4.04 7.24
C MET A 111 3.74 4.07 5.85
N VAL A 112 2.85 4.08 4.87
CA VAL A 112 3.18 4.28 3.46
C VAL A 112 2.04 5.02 2.76
N HIS A 113 2.39 5.87 1.80
CA HIS A 113 1.42 6.61 1.00
C HIS A 113 0.74 5.69 -0.01
N ILE A 114 -0.57 5.85 -0.22
CA ILE A 114 -1.33 5.02 -1.19
C ILE A 114 -0.73 5.03 -2.61
N ASP A 115 -0.26 6.17 -3.10
CA ASP A 115 0.37 6.26 -4.41
C ASP A 115 1.76 5.61 -4.47
N ASP A 116 2.50 5.59 -3.35
CA ASP A 116 3.76 4.85 -3.27
C ASP A 116 3.49 3.35 -3.27
N VAL A 117 2.40 2.90 -2.64
CA VAL A 117 1.93 1.53 -2.73
C VAL A 117 1.61 1.19 -4.19
N ALA A 118 0.79 1.97 -4.87
CA ALA A 118 0.45 1.74 -6.28
C ALA A 118 1.70 1.73 -7.17
N SER A 119 2.61 2.69 -6.96
CA SER A 119 3.88 2.77 -7.69
C SER A 119 4.77 1.55 -7.45
N ALA A 120 4.85 1.04 -6.21
CA ALA A 120 5.63 -0.14 -5.89
C ALA A 120 5.09 -1.41 -6.56
N HIS A 121 3.76 -1.52 -6.68
CA HIS A 121 3.13 -2.64 -7.39
C HIS A 121 3.48 -2.62 -8.88
N ILE A 122 3.30 -1.48 -9.54
CA ILE A 122 3.64 -1.32 -10.97
C ILE A 122 5.14 -1.58 -11.17
N PHE A 123 5.99 -0.97 -10.34
CA PHE A 123 7.43 -1.13 -10.41
C PHE A 123 7.86 -2.60 -10.30
N LEU A 124 7.33 -3.34 -9.32
CA LEU A 124 7.70 -4.75 -9.11
C LEU A 124 7.13 -5.67 -10.20
N LEU A 125 5.98 -5.32 -10.78
CA LEU A 125 5.40 -6.03 -11.90
C LEU A 125 6.29 -5.94 -13.16
N GLU A 126 6.84 -4.74 -13.41
CA GLU A 126 7.71 -4.46 -14.56
C GLU A 126 9.17 -4.88 -14.32
N HIS A 127 9.59 -5.07 -13.07
CA HIS A 127 10.97 -5.38 -12.75
C HIS A 127 11.31 -6.85 -13.03
N ALA A 128 12.09 -7.09 -14.09
CA ALA A 128 12.47 -8.44 -14.54
C ALA A 128 13.03 -9.35 -13.44
N ASN A 129 13.75 -8.81 -12.46
CA ASN A 129 14.38 -9.59 -11.40
C ASN A 129 13.59 -9.59 -10.07
N ALA A 130 12.35 -9.08 -10.06
CA ALA A 130 11.54 -9.09 -8.85
C ALA A 130 11.13 -10.50 -8.49
N LYS A 131 11.49 -10.96 -7.28
CA LYS A 131 11.15 -12.30 -6.81
C LYS A 131 10.86 -12.35 -5.31
N GLY A 132 9.84 -13.11 -4.95
CA GLY A 132 9.43 -13.36 -3.58
C GLY A 132 8.92 -12.10 -2.88
N ARG A 133 9.19 -11.99 -1.59
CA ARG A 133 8.56 -10.99 -0.72
C ARG A 133 9.29 -9.64 -0.70
N TYR A 134 8.54 -8.55 -0.82
CA TYR A 134 8.99 -7.17 -0.67
C TYR A 134 8.19 -6.48 0.43
N ILE A 135 8.82 -5.54 1.11
CA ILE A 135 8.19 -4.69 2.12
C ILE A 135 8.10 -3.29 1.52
N CYS A 136 6.91 -2.69 1.55
CA CYS A 136 6.66 -1.34 1.05
C CYS A 136 6.23 -0.45 2.22
N SER A 137 7.22 -0.05 3.02
CA SER A 137 7.07 0.77 4.21
C SER A 137 8.06 1.95 4.15
N SER A 138 7.55 3.18 4.08
CA SER A 138 8.41 4.34 3.88
C SER A 138 8.79 5.04 5.19
N ILE A 139 7.90 5.07 6.17
CA ILE A 139 8.06 5.86 7.38
C ILE A 139 7.75 5.03 8.61
N GLN A 140 8.62 5.11 9.61
CA GLN A 140 8.31 4.73 10.99
C GLN A 140 7.92 5.99 11.74
N THR A 141 6.77 5.97 12.41
CA THR A 141 6.25 7.10 13.18
C THR A 141 5.66 6.59 14.49
N THR A 142 5.66 7.45 15.49
CA THR A 142 5.00 7.21 16.78
C THR A 142 3.84 8.17 16.95
N ILE A 143 2.92 7.88 17.88
CA ILE A 143 1.89 8.84 18.31
C ILE A 143 2.52 10.18 18.72
N HIS A 144 3.72 10.14 19.30
CA HIS A 144 4.46 11.35 19.69
C HIS A 144 4.77 12.25 18.48
N ASP A 145 5.14 11.66 17.35
CA ASP A 145 5.41 12.40 16.10
C ASP A 145 4.13 12.90 15.43
N GLN A 146 2.96 12.37 15.82
CA GLN A 146 1.65 12.77 15.30
C GLN A 146 0.98 13.85 16.16
N VAL A 147 1.01 13.75 17.52
CA VAL A 147 0.21 14.64 18.42
C VAL A 147 0.81 14.89 19.85
N MET A 148 2.08 14.61 20.17
CA MET A 148 2.71 14.72 21.54
C MET A 148 2.37 13.61 22.58
N GLU A 149 3.41 13.32 23.40
CA GLU A 149 3.56 12.59 24.68
C GLU A 149 2.78 11.28 24.97
N ILE A 150 3.25 10.16 24.40
CA ILE A 150 3.15 8.82 25.03
C ILE A 150 4.51 8.10 24.88
N LYS A 151 5.05 7.56 25.99
CA LYS A 151 6.35 6.86 26.02
C LYS A 151 6.32 5.57 25.18
N GLY A 152 7.21 5.51 24.19
CA GLY A 152 7.20 4.50 23.11
C GLY A 152 7.64 3.09 23.52
N TYR A 153 6.99 2.11 22.91
CA TYR A 153 7.39 0.70 22.89
C TYR A 153 8.18 0.43 21.60
N LYS A 154 9.37 -0.20 21.68
CA LYS A 154 10.20 -0.51 20.51
C LYS A 154 9.58 -1.66 19.70
N GLY A 155 8.94 -1.33 18.58
CA GLY A 155 8.46 -2.29 17.59
C GLY A 155 9.60 -2.97 16.80
N THR A 156 9.29 -4.10 16.16
CA THR A 156 10.20 -4.80 15.25
C THR A 156 10.56 -3.93 14.05
N ASN A 157 11.84 -3.91 13.65
CA ASN A 157 12.32 -3.09 12.52
C ASN A 157 11.81 -3.69 11.19
N VAL A 158 10.93 -2.96 10.48
CA VAL A 158 10.38 -3.36 9.18
C VAL A 158 11.16 -2.61 8.10
N SER A 159 12.04 -3.32 7.39
CA SER A 159 12.97 -2.71 6.43
C SER A 159 12.52 -2.90 4.98
N SER A 160 12.37 -1.79 4.26
CA SER A 160 12.11 -1.78 2.82
C SER A 160 13.38 -1.87 1.97
N MET A 161 14.54 -2.19 2.55
CA MET A 161 15.84 -2.19 1.83
C MET A 161 15.84 -3.09 0.60
N LYS A 162 15.16 -4.25 0.64
CA LYS A 162 15.04 -5.11 -0.54
C LYS A 162 14.32 -4.40 -1.70
N LEU A 163 13.29 -3.60 -1.41
CA LEU A 163 12.59 -2.79 -2.40
C LEU A 163 13.45 -1.59 -2.84
N LEU A 164 14.15 -0.92 -1.93
CA LEU A 164 15.00 0.22 -2.30
C LEU A 164 16.19 -0.21 -3.17
N ASN A 165 16.76 -1.39 -2.91
CA ASN A 165 17.89 -1.93 -3.67
C ASN A 165 17.53 -2.32 -5.12
N THR A 166 16.25 -2.41 -5.48
CA THR A 166 15.84 -2.57 -6.89
C THR A 166 15.86 -1.25 -7.66
N GLY A 167 16.06 -0.11 -6.98
CA GLY A 167 15.98 1.23 -7.55
C GLY A 167 14.65 1.94 -7.32
N PHE A 168 13.70 1.30 -6.63
CA PHE A 168 12.44 1.94 -6.24
C PHE A 168 12.69 3.12 -5.30
N LYS A 169 11.90 4.20 -5.47
CA LYS A 169 11.97 5.40 -4.64
C LYS A 169 10.58 5.81 -4.16
N PHE A 170 10.43 5.95 -2.85
CA PHE A 170 9.27 6.58 -2.25
C PHE A 170 9.25 8.07 -2.61
N LYS A 171 8.06 8.58 -2.96
CA LYS A 171 7.86 9.97 -3.36
C LYS A 171 7.18 10.81 -2.28
N TYR A 172 6.44 10.18 -1.37
CA TYR A 172 5.55 10.90 -0.45
C TYR A 172 5.99 10.75 1.01
N GLY A 173 6.12 11.90 1.67
CA GLY A 173 6.38 12.00 3.10
C GLY A 173 5.10 11.98 3.94
N LEU A 174 5.26 11.98 5.27
CA LEU A 174 4.17 11.91 6.26
C LEU A 174 3.11 13.01 6.04
N GLY A 175 3.54 14.26 5.83
CA GLY A 175 2.63 15.38 5.59
C GLY A 175 1.69 15.13 4.42
N LYS A 176 2.20 14.65 3.27
CA LYS A 176 1.36 14.33 2.11
C LYS A 176 0.37 13.20 2.36
N MET A 177 0.73 12.22 3.19
CA MET A 177 -0.19 11.14 3.58
C MET A 177 -1.39 11.71 4.34
N PHE A 178 -1.15 12.52 5.37
CA PHE A 178 -2.21 13.09 6.20
C PHE A 178 -2.97 14.21 5.50
N ASP A 179 -2.29 15.13 4.79
CA ASP A 179 -2.94 16.19 4.03
C ASP A 179 -3.96 15.62 3.04
N GLY A 180 -3.58 14.60 2.28
CA GLY A 180 -4.46 13.95 1.30
C GLY A 180 -5.63 13.20 1.95
N ALA A 181 -5.38 12.53 3.08
CA ALA A 181 -6.42 11.82 3.82
C ALA A 181 -7.44 12.79 4.47
N ILE A 182 -6.96 13.86 5.11
CA ILE A 182 -7.78 14.92 5.71
C ILE A 182 -8.63 15.60 4.63
N GLN A 183 -8.03 15.96 3.50
CA GLN A 183 -8.75 16.57 2.39
C GLN A 183 -9.87 15.66 1.88
N SER A 184 -9.58 14.37 1.71
CA SER A 184 -10.58 13.38 1.30
C SER A 184 -11.72 13.21 2.30
N CYS A 185 -11.43 13.32 3.60
CA CYS A 185 -12.44 13.28 4.66
C CYS A 185 -13.34 14.52 4.64
N LYS A 186 -12.77 15.73 4.51
CA LYS A 186 -13.52 17.00 4.43
C LYS A 186 -14.47 17.04 3.24
N GLU A 187 -13.98 16.66 2.05
CA GLU A 187 -14.77 16.63 0.82
C GLU A 187 -15.98 15.68 0.90
N LYS A 188 -15.91 14.67 1.77
CA LYS A 188 -16.95 13.64 1.95
C LYS A 188 -17.74 13.82 3.25
N GLY A 189 -17.49 14.88 4.03
CA GLY A 189 -18.23 15.19 5.25
C GLY A 189 -17.90 14.31 6.46
N PHE A 190 -16.70 13.71 6.50
CA PHE A 190 -16.21 12.93 7.65
C PHE A 190 -15.45 13.79 8.68
N LEU A 191 -15.06 15.02 8.31
CA LEU A 191 -14.38 16.02 9.14
C LEU A 191 -14.91 17.42 8.84
#